data_AF-A0A3B8UB99-F1
#
_entry.id   AF-A0A3B8UB99-F1
#
_cell.length_a   1.000
_cell.length_b   1.000
_cell.length_c   1.000
_cell.angle_alpha   90.00
_cell.angle_beta   90.00
_cell.angle_gamma   90.00
#
_symmetry.space_group_name_H-M   'P 1'
#
loop_
_entity.id
_entity.type
_entity.pdbx_description
1 polymer ?
#
loop_
_entity_poly.entity_id
_entity_poly.type
_entity_poly.pdbx_seq_one_letter_code
_entity_poly.pdbx_strand_id
1 'polypeptide(L)'
;NISRFRAVCAVLAGNLGTGNISGMAIALATGGPGALVWMWIMVFFGSVIQFVSCVLGVSYRNKTKSGEYVGGPMYYLDEGLGYRKIAV
;
A
#
# COMPACT_ATOMS: atom_id res chain seq x y z
N ASN A 1 12.08 16.01 -7.08
CA ASN A 1 12.01 14.79 -7.92
C ASN A 1 13.01 13.79 -7.37
N ILE A 2 12.53 12.68 -6.80
CA ILE A 2 13.38 11.67 -6.14
C ILE A 2 13.74 10.60 -7.19
N SER A 3 14.96 10.05 -7.16
CA SER A 3 15.34 8.94 -8.05
C SER A 3 14.41 7.74 -7.83
N ARG A 4 14.04 7.02 -8.90
CA ARG A 4 13.15 5.84 -8.85
C ARG A 4 13.63 4.81 -7.83
N PHE A 5 14.96 4.59 -7.78
CA PHE A 5 15.56 3.69 -6.80
C PHE A 5 15.37 4.18 -5.37
N ARG A 6 15.59 5.47 -5.11
CA ARG A 6 15.37 6.07 -3.78
C ARG A 6 13.91 6.01 -3.36
N ALA A 7 12.97 6.19 -4.29
CA ALA A 7 11.55 6.02 -4.02
C ALA A 7 11.21 4.57 -3.62
N VAL A 8 11.77 3.58 -4.35
CA VAL A 8 11.61 2.16 -4.01
C VAL A 8 12.22 1.84 -2.64
N CYS A 9 13.43 2.34 -2.35
CA CYS A 9 14.06 2.17 -1.04
C CYS A 9 13.25 2.80 0.10
N ALA A 10 12.65 3.97 -0.12
CA ALA A 10 11.81 4.62 0.89
C ALA A 10 10.55 3.79 1.20
N VAL A 11 9.89 3.24 0.17
CA VAL A 11 8.73 2.36 0.34
C VAL A 11 9.13 1.05 1.05
N LEU A 12 10.25 0.44 0.67
CA LEU A 12 10.78 -0.77 1.31
C LEU A 12 11.11 -0.53 2.78
N ALA A 13 11.77 0.58 3.09
CA ALA A 13 12.11 0.94 4.47
C ALA A 13 10.86 1.13 5.34
N GLY A 14 9.76 1.63 4.77
CA GLY A 14 8.47 1.75 5.47
C GLY A 14 7.80 0.40 5.76
N ASN A 15 7.96 -0.58 4.87
CA ASN A 15 7.30 -1.89 5.00
C ASN A 15 8.11 -2.92 5.81
N LEU A 16 9.44 -2.80 5.82
CA LEU A 16 10.37 -3.71 6.50
C LEU A 16 10.70 -3.21 7.91
N GLY A 17 9.70 -3.17 8.79
CA GLY A 17 9.86 -2.82 10.20
C GLY A 17 10.00 -4.04 11.11
N THR A 18 10.67 -3.87 12.25
CA THR A 18 10.75 -4.89 13.32
C THR A 18 9.36 -5.34 13.79
N GLY A 19 8.37 -4.43 13.79
CA GLY A 19 6.99 -4.72 14.16
C GLY A 19 6.25 -5.67 13.20
N ASN A 20 6.54 -5.60 11.90
CA ASN A 20 5.94 -6.51 10.93
C ASN A 20 6.50 -7.94 11.12
N ILE A 21 7.80 -8.05 11.38
CA ILE A 21 8.49 -9.33 11.61
C ILE A 21 8.07 -9.96 12.94
N SER A 22 7.95 -9.17 14.02
CA SER A 22 7.51 -9.68 15.32
C SER A 22 6.05 -10.14 15.29
N GLY A 23 5.17 -9.41 14.60
CA GLY A 23 3.78 -9.82 14.37
C GLY A 23 3.69 -11.14 13.61
N MET A 24 4.53 -11.33 12.58
CA MET A 24 4.61 -12.61 11.87
C MET A 24 5.08 -13.76 12.78
N ALA A 25 6.10 -13.52 13.61
CA ALA A 25 6.60 -14.53 14.54
C ALA A 25 5.53 -14.98 15.55
N ILE A 26 4.75 -14.03 16.08
CA ILE A 26 3.63 -14.34 16.99
C ILE A 26 2.54 -15.11 16.25
N ALA A 27 2.18 -14.71 15.03
CA ALA A 27 1.16 -15.39 14.23
C ALA A 27 1.56 -16.83 13.87
N LEU A 28 2.84 -17.10 13.62
CA LEU A 28 3.35 -18.45 13.41
C LEU A 28 3.37 -19.27 14.71
N ALA A 29 3.76 -18.65 15.83
CA ALA A 29 3.79 -19.31 17.13
C ALA A 29 2.38 -19.72 17.60
N THR A 30 1.36 -18.91 17.33
CA THR A 30 -0.03 -19.18 17.72
C THR A 30 -0.78 -20.03 16.71
N GLY A 31 -0.52 -19.85 15.40
CA GLY A 31 -1.22 -20.56 14.32
C GLY A 31 -0.64 -21.93 13.96
N GLY A 32 0.54 -22.27 14.49
CA GLY A 32 1.25 -23.50 14.13
C GLY A 32 1.82 -23.48 12.69
N PRO A 33 2.54 -24.55 12.29
CA PRO A 33 3.28 -24.58 11.02
C PRO A 33 2.40 -24.45 9.76
N GLY A 34 1.10 -24.76 9.86
CA GLY A 34 0.13 -24.59 8.76
C GLY A 34 -0.22 -23.14 8.43
N ALA A 35 0.06 -22.18 9.32
CA ALA A 35 -0.19 -20.75 9.10
C ALA A 35 0.67 -20.16 7.98
N LEU A 36 1.82 -20.78 7.69
CA LEU A 36 2.77 -20.30 6.70
C LEU A 36 2.21 -20.37 5.26
N VAL A 37 1.44 -21.42 4.96
CA VAL A 37 0.73 -21.55 3.67
C VAL A 37 -0.31 -20.45 3.50
N TRP A 38 -1.08 -20.18 4.57
CA TRP A 38 -2.08 -19.12 4.55
C TRP A 38 -1.46 -17.72 4.47
N MET A 39 -0.30 -17.49 5.09
CA MET A 39 0.45 -16.25 4.96
C MET A 39 0.82 -15.96 3.50
N TRP A 40 1.35 -16.95 2.77
CA TRP A 40 1.71 -16.75 1.37
C TRP A 40 0.49 -16.43 0.49
N ILE A 41 -0.64 -17.10 0.72
CA ILE A 41 -1.88 -16.83 0.01
C ILE A 41 -2.34 -15.38 0.27
N MET A 42 -2.35 -14.94 1.54
CA MET A 42 -2.76 -13.59 1.90
C MET A 42 -1.79 -12.53 1.34
N VAL A 43 -0.48 -12.80 1.31
CA VAL A 43 0.52 -11.92 0.70
C VAL A 43 0.27 -11.75 -0.81
N PHE A 44 -0.10 -12.82 -1.51
CA PHE A 44 -0.43 -12.74 -2.93
C PHE A 44 -1.62 -11.81 -3.17
N PHE A 45 -2.74 -12.04 -2.48
CA PHE A 45 -3.94 -11.20 -2.62
C PHE A 45 -3.69 -9.76 -2.17
N GLY A 46 -2.95 -9.56 -1.07
CA GLY A 46 -2.57 -8.23 -0.59
C GLY A 46 -1.73 -7.45 -1.61
N SER A 47 -0.81 -8.13 -2.30
CA SER A 47 0.02 -7.51 -3.34
C SER A 47 -0.81 -7.06 -4.56
N VAL A 48 -1.82 -7.84 -4.94
CA VAL A 48 -2.75 -7.46 -6.03
C VAL A 48 -3.52 -6.20 -5.67
N ILE A 49 -4.08 -6.15 -4.46
CA ILE A 49 -4.87 -4.99 -3.98
C ILE A 49 -3.98 -3.74 -3.88
N GLN A 50 -2.77 -3.88 -3.34
CA GLN A 50 -1.82 -2.78 -3.25
C GLN A 50 -1.41 -2.28 -4.64
N PHE A 51 -1.18 -3.19 -5.59
CA PHE A 51 -0.84 -2.82 -6.96
C PHE A 51 -1.97 -2.02 -7.62
N VAL A 52 -3.21 -2.49 -7.53
CA VAL A 52 -4.39 -1.77 -8.04
C VAL A 52 -4.48 -0.38 -7.40
N SER A 53 -4.24 -0.27 -6.10
CA SER A 53 -4.28 1.01 -5.37
C SER A 53 -3.21 2.00 -5.86
N CYS A 54 -1.99 1.51 -6.14
CA CYS A 54 -0.93 2.33 -6.73
C CYS A 54 -1.27 2.77 -8.16
N VAL A 55 -1.86 1.88 -8.97
CA VAL A 55 -2.27 2.19 -10.35
C VAL A 55 -3.38 3.26 -10.35
N LEU A 56 -4.41 3.11 -9.52
CA LEU A 56 -5.47 4.12 -9.38
C LEU A 56 -4.90 5.45 -8.89
N GLY A 57 -3.97 5.45 -7.93
CA GLY A 57 -3.31 6.67 -7.44
C GLY A 57 -2.50 7.41 -8.51
N VAL A 58 -1.98 6.71 -9.51
CA VAL A 58 -1.30 7.34 -10.65
C VAL A 58 -2.31 7.81 -11.71
N SER A 59 -3.38 7.05 -11.95
CA SER A 59 -4.41 7.38 -12.96
C SER A 59 -5.27 8.59 -12.57
N TYR A 60 -5.61 8.74 -11.29
CA TYR A 60 -6.42 9.84 -10.74
C TYR A 60 -5.56 10.90 -10.05
N ARG A 61 -4.32 11.07 -10.51
CA ARG A 61 -3.42 12.09 -10.00
C ARG A 61 -3.87 13.47 -10.48
N ASN A 62 -4.29 14.32 -9.55
CA ASN A 62 -4.68 15.69 -9.87
C ASN A 62 -3.49 16.67 -9.71
N LYS A 63 -3.54 17.77 -10.45
CA LYS A 63 -2.56 18.86 -10.33
C LYS A 63 -3.15 19.94 -9.42
N THR A 64 -2.53 20.19 -8.29
CA THR A 64 -2.90 21.32 -7.44
C THR A 64 -2.61 22.64 -8.18
N LYS A 65 -3.34 23.72 -7.84
CA LYS A 65 -3.15 25.08 -8.41
C LYS A 65 -1.71 25.59 -8.34
N SER A 66 -0.91 25.04 -7.43
CA SER A 66 0.52 25.32 -7.23
C SER A 66 1.45 24.61 -8.23
N GLY A 67 0.93 23.79 -9.14
CA GLY A 67 1.70 23.02 -10.12
C GLY A 67 2.29 21.70 -9.59
N GLU A 68 2.07 21.39 -8.31
CA GLU A 68 2.50 20.14 -7.69
C GLU A 68 1.51 19.01 -7.95
N TYR A 69 2.05 17.80 -8.06
CA TYR A 69 1.25 16.60 -8.26
C TYR A 69 0.92 15.98 -6.90
N VAL A 70 -0.35 16.02 -6.55
CA VAL A 70 -0.85 15.41 -5.32
C VAL A 70 -1.66 14.19 -5.71
N GLY A 71 -1.34 13.07 -5.07
CA GLY A 71 -1.94 11.79 -5.35
C GLY A 71 -1.95 10.96 -4.09
N GLY A 72 -2.90 10.04 -4.01
CA GLY A 72 -3.08 9.19 -2.85
C GLY A 72 -4.47 8.55 -2.84
N PRO A 73 -4.74 7.69 -1.85
CA PRO A 73 -6.03 7.03 -1.68
C PRO A 73 -7.22 7.97 -1.74
N MET A 74 -7.09 9.14 -1.12
CA MET A 74 -8.12 10.16 -1.07
C MET A 74 -8.53 10.65 -2.47
N TYR A 75 -7.59 10.78 -3.40
CA TYR A 75 -7.85 11.34 -4.74
C TYR A 75 -8.58 10.36 -5.65
N TYR A 76 -8.19 9.07 -5.66
CA TYR A 76 -8.92 8.09 -6.48
C TYR A 76 -10.25 7.64 -5.83
N LEU A 77 -10.42 7.77 -4.50
CA LEU A 77 -11.72 7.54 -3.85
C LEU A 77 -12.73 8.64 -4.20
N ASP A 78 -12.31 9.90 -4.24
CA ASP A 78 -13.17 11.03 -4.59
C ASP A 78 -13.44 11.10 -6.10
N GLU A 79 -12.39 11.08 -6.92
CA GLU A 79 -12.50 11.29 -8.38
C GLU A 79 -12.81 10.00 -9.17
N GLY A 80 -12.47 8.82 -8.64
CA GLY A 80 -12.65 7.53 -9.32
C GLY A 80 -13.87 6.74 -8.89
N LEU A 81 -14.15 6.68 -7.58
CA LEU A 81 -15.26 5.88 -7.03
C LEU A 81 -16.46 6.73 -6.57
N GLY A 82 -16.35 8.06 -6.53
CA GLY A 82 -17.43 8.96 -6.14
C GLY A 82 -17.84 8.87 -4.66
N TYR A 83 -17.04 8.20 -3.82
CA TYR A 83 -17.32 8.03 -2.39
C TYR A 83 -16.76 9.18 -1.55
N ARG A 84 -17.31 10.37 -1.79
CA ARG A 84 -16.89 11.64 -1.15
C ARG A 84 -17.09 11.70 0.38
N LYS A 85 -17.76 10.71 0.99
CA LYS A 85 -17.95 10.62 2.46
C LYS A 85 -16.77 9.97 3.20
N ILE A 86 -15.92 9.21 2.50
CA ILE A 86 -14.75 8.51 3.06
C ILE A 86 -13.42 9.05 2.54
N ALA A 87 -13.45 9.89 1.51
CA ALA A 87 -12.33 10.73 1.10
C ALA A 87 -12.26 11.97 2.01
N VAL A 88 -11.65 11.82 3.19
CA VAL A 88 -11.28 12.93 4.07
C VAL A 88 -9.77 12.99 4.16
#